data_AF-T0MBM5-F1
#
_entry.id   AF-T0MBM5-F1
#
_cell.length_a   1.000
_cell.length_b   1.000
_cell.length_c   1.000
_cell.angle_alpha   90.00
_cell.angle_beta   90.00
_cell.angle_gamma   90.00
#
_symmetry.space_group_name_H-M   'P 1'
#
loop_
_entity.id
_entity.type
_entity.pdbx_description
1 polymer ?
#
loop_
_entity_poly.entity_id
_entity_poly.type
_entity_poly.pdbx_seq_one_letter_code
_entity_poly.pdbx_strand_id
1 'polypeptide(L)' 'MEKTGVIEPIRIGKQAIEAATEAAVMILRIDDVIATRSSKGGSPGGMGGMPPGGDY' A
#
# COMPACT_ATOMS: atom_id res chain seq x y z
N MET A 1 -32.88 -18.87 3.52
CA MET A 1 -31.76 -19.84 3.53
C MET A 1 -32.20 -21.15 4.18
N GLU A 2 -32.58 -21.18 5.46
CA GLU A 2 -33.00 -22.44 6.11
C GLU A 2 -34.29 -23.05 5.52
N LYS A 3 -35.34 -22.24 5.29
CA LYS A 3 -36.60 -22.71 4.67
C LYS A 3 -36.45 -23.16 3.20
N THR A 4 -35.33 -22.80 2.55
CA THR A 4 -35.01 -23.15 1.16
C THR A 4 -33.93 -24.24 1.08
N GLY A 5 -33.52 -24.83 2.21
CA GLY A 5 -32.49 -25.88 2.27
C GLY A 5 -31.07 -25.42 1.94
N VAL A 6 -30.80 -24.11 1.91
CA VAL A 6 -29.48 -23.55 1.62
C VAL A 6 -28.71 -23.41 2.92
N ILE A 7 -27.65 -24.20 3.07
CA ILE A 7 -26.76 -24.22 4.25
C ILE A 7 -25.37 -23.77 3.81
N GLU A 8 -24.87 -22.72 4.45
CA GLU A 8 -23.50 -22.25 4.24
C GLU A 8 -22.58 -22.79 5.36
N PRO A 9 -21.38 -23.31 5.02
CA PRO A 9 -20.39 -23.63 6.03
C PRO A 9 -19.83 -22.34 6.65
N ILE A 10 -19.84 -22.23 7.99
CA ILE A 10 -19.36 -21.06 8.75
C ILE A 10 -17.95 -20.59 8.31
N ARG A 11 -17.08 -21.53 7.91
CA ARG A 11 -15.72 -21.22 7.43
C ARG A 11 -15.72 -20.35 6.17
N ILE A 12 -16.69 -20.52 5.27
CA ILE A 12 -16.78 -19.78 4.01
C ILE A 12 -17.17 -18.33 4.27
N GLY A 13 -18.20 -18.08 5.08
CA GLY A 13 -18.59 -16.72 5.47
C GLY A 13 -17.47 -15.97 6.20
N LYS A 14 -16.79 -16.65 7.14
CA LYS A 14 -15.65 -16.08 7.87
C LYS A 14 -14.49 -15.70 6.93
N GLN A 15 -14.08 -16.63 6.06
CA GLN A 15 -12.99 -16.39 5.10
C GLN A 15 -13.36 -15.28 4.10
N ALA A 16 -14.61 -15.22 3.65
CA ALA A 16 -15.06 -14.17 2.73
C ALA A 16 -14.97 -12.77 3.37
N ILE A 17 -15.36 -12.65 4.65
CA ILE A 17 -15.25 -11.39 5.39
C ILE A 17 -13.79 -10.98 5.59
N GLU A 18 -12.93 -11.93 5.98
CA GLU A 18 -11.48 -11.67 6.17
C GLU A 18 -10.83 -11.21 4.85
N ALA A 19 -11.07 -11.92 3.75
CA ALA A 19 -10.53 -11.58 2.43
C ALA A 19 -11.04 -10.22 1.92
N ALA A 20 -12.33 -9.92 2.12
CA ALA A 20 -12.90 -8.62 1.76
C ALA A 20 -12.27 -7.48 2.58
N THR A 21 -11.99 -7.72 3.87
CA THR A 21 -11.35 -6.74 4.76
C THR A 21 -9.92 -6.47 4.32
N GLU A 22 -9.13 -7.51 4.01
CA GLU A 22 -7.77 -7.35 3.50
C GLU A 22 -7.74 -6.59 2.17
N ALA A 23 -8.66 -6.90 1.26
CA ALA A 23 -8.79 -6.19 -0.01
C ALA A 23 -9.15 -4.71 0.19
N ALA A 24 -10.09 -4.40 1.09
CA ALA A 24 -10.47 -3.03 1.40
C ALA A 24 -9.29 -2.24 2.01
N VAL A 25 -8.52 -2.85 2.91
CA VAL A 25 -7.31 -2.23 3.47
C VAL A 25 -6.26 -1.96 2.38
N MET A 26 -6.08 -2.89 1.44
CA MET A 26 -5.18 -2.66 0.31
C MET A 26 -5.63 -1.47 -0.55
N ILE A 27 -6.92 -1.38 -0.87
CA ILE A 27 -7.46 -0.26 -1.66
C ILE A 27 -7.24 1.07 -0.95
N LEU A 28 -7.56 1.16 0.35
CA LEU A 28 -7.35 2.38 1.13
C LEU A 28 -5.87 2.78 1.25
N ARG A 29 -4.94 1.81 1.25
CA ARG A 29 -3.49 2.06 1.30
C ARG A 29 -2.88 2.43 -0.06
N ILE A 30 -3.57 2.20 -1.17
CA ILE A 30 -3.06 2.59 -2.50
C ILE A 30 -2.94 4.12 -2.59
N ASP A 31 -3.79 4.87 -1.90
CA ASP A 31 -3.71 6.33 -1.80
C ASP A 31 -2.33 6.77 -1.25
N ASP A 32 -1.80 6.08 -0.24
CA ASP A 32 -0.48 6.32 0.34
C ASP A 32 0.68 5.85 -0.56
N VAL A 33 0.53 4.70 -1.24
CA VAL A 33 1.55 4.14 -2.15
C VAL A 33 1.80 5.05 -3.37
N ILE A 34 0.79 5.77 -3.85
CA ILE A 34 0.95 6.70 -4.98
C ILE A 34 1.70 7.97 -4.55
N ALA A 35 1.44 8.50 -3.35
CA ALA A 35 2.13 9.69 -2.83
C ALA A 35 3.65 9.48 -2.60
N THR A 36 4.07 8.27 -2.25
CA THR A 36 5.50 7.93 -2.04
C THR A 36 6.31 7.77 -3.32
N ARG A 37 5.68 7.61 -4.49
CA ARG A 37 6.40 7.57 -5.78
C ARG A 37 6.71 8.97 -6.32
N SER A 38 5.97 9.99 -5.90
CA SER A 38 6.19 11.38 -6.33
C SER A 38 7.21 12.15 -5.48
N SER A 39 7.67 11.63 -4.35
CA SER A 39 8.69 12.30 -3.51
C SER A 39 10.15 11.97 -3.87
N LYS A 40 10.40 11.22 -4.95
CA LYS A 40 11.76 11.08 -5.56
C LYS A 40 12.00 12.03 -6.73
N GLY A 41 11.18 13.07 -6.89
CA GLY A 41 11.29 14.09 -7.92
C GLY A 41 11.58 15.49 -7.35
N GLY A 42 12.68 15.65 -6.62
CA GLY A 42 13.19 16.95 -6.16
C GLY A 42 14.62 17.17 -6.62
N SER A 43 14.78 17.71 -7.84
CA SER A 43 15.98 18.29 -8.48
C SER A 43 17.30 17.48 -8.54
N PRO A 44 17.77 17.11 -9.75
CA PRO A 44 19.21 16.95 -10.02
C PRO A 44 19.86 18.34 -10.04
N GLY A 45 20.19 18.87 -8.87
CA GLY A 45 20.78 20.20 -8.77
C GLY A 45 20.93 20.63 -7.34
N GLY A 46 22.03 20.22 -6.71
CA GLY A 46 22.32 20.59 -5.33
C GLY A 46 23.23 19.60 -4.62
N MET A 47 24.33 19.20 -5.25
CA MET A 47 25.43 18.53 -4.56
C MET A 47 26.17 19.59 -3.73
N GLY A 48 25.50 20.11 -2.71
CA GLY A 48 26.08 20.93 -1.66
C GLY A 48 26.74 20.00 -0.66
N GLY A 49 28.04 19.72 -0.85
CA GLY A 49 28.77 18.89 0.09
C GLY A 49 30.01 18.24 -0.49
N MET A 50 30.96 19.01 -1.00
CA MET A 50 32.36 18.62 -0.98
C MET A 50 33.22 19.90 -0.99
N PRO A 51 34.03 20.18 0.04
CA PRO A 51 34.91 21.35 0.04
C PRO A 51 35.97 21.20 -1.07
N PRO A 52 36.38 22.30 -1.72
CA PRO A 52 37.45 22.26 -2.71
C PRO A 52 38.75 21.89 -2.01
N GLY A 53 39.19 20.66 -2.20
CA GLY A 53 40.57 20.26 -1.95
C GLY A 53 41.44 21.00 -2.95
N GLY A 54 41.91 22.19 -2.54
CA GLY A 54 42.96 22.90 -3.24
C GLY A 54 44.24 22.08 -3.17
N ASP A 55 44.83 21.89 -4.34
CA ASP A 55 46.22 21.47 -4.50
C ASP A 55 47.08 22.34 -3.58
N TYR A 56 47.72 21.79 -2.54
CA TYR A 56 49.06 22.07 -1.94
C TYR A 56 49.28 21.09 -0.79
#